data_AF-A0A164G8T9-F1
#
_entry.id   AF-A0A164G8T9-F1
#
_cell.length_a   1.000
_cell.length_b   1.000
_cell.length_c   1.000
_cell.angle_alpha   90.00
_cell.angle_beta   90.00
_cell.angle_gamma   90.00
#
_symmetry.space_group_name_H-M   'P 1'
#
loop_
_entity.id
_entity.type
_entity.pdbx_description
1 polymer ?
#
loop_
_entity_poly.entity_id
_entity_poly.type
_entity_poly.pdbx_seq_one_letter_code
_entity_poly.pdbx_strand_id
1 'polypeptide(L)'
;HSVKELRSIGIQPDILVCRSDRSIPTNEKAKIALFTNVEERAVISLKDVSSIYQIPALLKSQGLDDLVVRRFYLNCPEADLTEWEQVLYQESNPTGEVTIGMVGKYVELK
;
A
#
# COMPACT_ATOMS: atom_id res chain seq x y z
N HIS A 1 -19.31 0.34 -3.76
CA HIS A 1 -19.85 1.33 -4.72
C HIS A 1 -18.81 1.72 -5.78
N SER A 2 -17.58 2.11 -5.40
CA SER A 2 -16.54 2.54 -6.35
C SER A 2 -16.23 1.54 -7.48
N VAL A 3 -16.15 0.25 -7.19
CA VAL A 3 -15.93 -0.78 -8.24
C VAL A 3 -17.11 -0.89 -9.21
N LYS A 4 -18.34 -0.69 -8.72
CA LYS A 4 -19.54 -0.71 -9.58
C LYS A 4 -19.51 0.46 -10.56
N GLU A 5 -19.07 1.64 -10.12
CA GLU A 5 -18.92 2.82 -10.98
C GLU A 5 -17.82 2.63 -12.03
N LEU A 6 -16.64 2.13 -11.64
CA LEU A 6 -15.56 1.77 -12.59
C LEU A 6 -16.05 0.77 -13.64
N ARG A 7 -16.80 -0.26 -13.22
CA ARG A 7 -17.38 -1.23 -14.15
C ARG A 7 -18.46 -0.63 -15.03
N SER A 8 -19.22 0.34 -14.55
CA SER A 8 -20.26 1.02 -15.35
C SER A 8 -19.69 1.81 -16.53
N ILE A 9 -18.43 2.26 -16.43
CA ILE A 9 -17.69 2.90 -17.52
C ILE A 9 -16.81 1.91 -18.31
N GLY A 10 -16.95 0.60 -18.06
CA GLY A 10 -16.23 -0.45 -18.79
C GLY A 10 -14.84 -0.80 -18.24
N ILE A 11 -14.44 -0.28 -17.08
CA ILE A 11 -13.14 -0.57 -16.46
C ILE A 11 -13.30 -1.69 -15.43
N GLN A 12 -12.61 -2.81 -15.66
CA GLN A 12 -12.49 -3.89 -14.69
C GLN A 12 -11.17 -3.74 -13.93
N PRO A 13 -11.19 -3.57 -12.60
CA PRO A 13 -9.96 -3.56 -11.82
C PRO A 13 -9.37 -4.97 -11.71
N ASP A 14 -8.05 -5.09 -11.83
CA ASP A 14 -7.31 -6.32 -11.56
C ASP A 14 -6.92 -6.46 -10.07
N ILE A 15 -6.67 -5.33 -9.40
CA ILE A 15 -6.20 -5.24 -8.01
C ILE A 15 -7.01 -4.21 -7.26
N LEU A 16 -7.35 -4.49 -6.00
CA LEU A 16 -8.02 -3.57 -5.10
C LEU A 16 -7.13 -3.28 -3.89
N VAL A 17 -6.79 -2.01 -3.70
CA VAL A 17 -6.11 -1.53 -2.49
C VAL A 17 -7.15 -0.92 -1.57
N CYS A 18 -7.43 -1.60 -0.47
CA CYS A 18 -8.41 -1.20 0.51
C CYS A 18 -7.70 -0.53 1.69
N ARG A 19 -7.83 0.79 1.80
CA ARG A 19 -7.29 1.56 2.93
C ARG A 19 -8.20 1.45 4.14
N SER A 20 -7.63 1.21 5.31
CA SER A 20 -8.40 1.06 6.55
C SER A 20 -7.55 1.39 7.79
N ASP A 21 -8.23 1.70 8.90
CA ASP A 21 -7.59 1.89 10.22
C ASP A 21 -6.96 0.59 10.76
N ARG A 22 -7.53 -0.55 10.38
CA ARG A 22 -7.14 -1.89 10.83
C ARG A 22 -6.90 -2.82 9.65
N SER A 23 -6.24 -3.96 9.89
CA SER A 23 -6.15 -5.01 8.88
C SER A 23 -7.53 -5.59 8.57
N ILE A 24 -7.82 -5.78 7.28
CA ILE A 24 -9.10 -6.36 6.84
C ILE A 24 -9.06 -7.87 7.09
N PRO A 25 -9.99 -8.43 7.89
CA PRO A 25 -10.08 -9.87 8.12
C PRO A 25 -10.27 -10.65 6.82
N THR A 26 -9.74 -11.86 6.76
CA THR A 26 -9.82 -12.73 5.56
C THR A 26 -11.25 -12.94 5.06
N ASN A 27 -12.22 -13.11 5.96
CA ASN A 27 -13.63 -13.26 5.59
C ASN A 27 -14.17 -12.03 4.84
N GLU A 28 -13.81 -10.82 5.30
CA GLU A 28 -14.23 -9.59 4.61
C GLU A 28 -13.50 -9.41 3.28
N LYS A 29 -12.21 -9.80 3.20
CA LYS A 29 -11.48 -9.84 1.92
C LYS A 29 -12.16 -10.77 0.90
N ALA A 30 -12.56 -11.97 1.32
CA ALA A 30 -13.25 -12.94 0.46
C ALA A 30 -14.60 -12.40 -0.04
N LYS A 31 -15.37 -11.70 0.81
CA LYS A 31 -16.60 -11.02 0.37
C LYS A 31 -16.32 -9.94 -0.67
N ILE A 32 -15.32 -9.10 -0.44
CA ILE A 32 -14.94 -8.05 -1.40
C ILE A 32 -14.56 -8.68 -2.74
N ALA A 33 -13.71 -9.71 -2.73
CA ALA A 33 -13.31 -10.47 -3.92
C ALA A 33 -14.54 -10.99 -4.69
N LEU A 34 -15.48 -11.62 -3.99
CA LEU A 34 -16.72 -12.14 -4.57
C LEU A 34 -17.60 -11.06 -5.21
N PHE A 35 -17.80 -9.92 -4.54
CA PHE A 35 -18.65 -8.84 -5.05
C PHE A 35 -18.02 -8.06 -6.20
N THR A 36 -16.70 -8.02 -6.26
CA THR A 36 -15.95 -7.23 -7.25
C THR A 36 -15.38 -8.07 -8.40
N ASN A 37 -15.50 -9.40 -8.29
CA ASN A 37 -14.98 -10.38 -9.25
C ASN A 37 -13.46 -10.19 -9.48
N VAL A 38 -12.72 -9.96 -8.40
CA VAL A 38 -11.25 -9.96 -8.38
C VAL A 38 -10.78 -11.13 -7.53
N GLU A 39 -9.56 -11.60 -7.75
CA GLU A 39 -8.97 -12.67 -6.94
C GLU A 39 -8.79 -12.21 -5.49
N GLU A 40 -8.99 -13.10 -4.51
CA GLU A 40 -8.84 -12.75 -3.09
C GLU A 40 -7.45 -12.22 -2.75
N ARG A 41 -6.41 -12.82 -3.36
CA ARG A 41 -5.03 -12.35 -3.23
C ARG A 41 -4.80 -10.94 -3.80
N ALA A 42 -5.64 -10.50 -4.73
CA ALA A 42 -5.60 -9.15 -5.31
C ALA A 42 -6.35 -8.11 -4.46
N VAL A 43 -6.94 -8.52 -3.33
CA VAL A 43 -7.52 -7.61 -2.32
C VAL A 43 -6.46 -7.30 -1.25
N ILE A 44 -5.77 -6.19 -1.44
CA ILE A 44 -4.66 -5.72 -0.61
C ILE A 44 -5.20 -4.83 0.51
N SER A 45 -4.87 -5.16 1.76
CA SER A 45 -5.23 -4.33 2.91
C SER A 45 -4.12 -3.35 3.20
N LEU A 46 -4.40 -2.06 3.06
CA LEU A 46 -3.47 -0.98 3.36
C LEU A 46 -3.90 -0.33 4.68
N LYS A 47 -3.41 -0.87 5.78
CA LYS A 47 -3.63 -0.26 7.09
C LYS A 47 -2.91 1.08 7.19
N ASP A 48 -3.40 1.98 8.04
CA ASP A 48 -2.66 3.19 8.38
C ASP A 48 -1.31 2.83 9.04
N VAL A 49 -0.25 3.49 8.57
CA VAL A 49 1.14 3.28 9.01
C VAL A 49 1.71 4.58 9.55
N SER A 50 2.63 4.50 10.50
CA SER A 50 3.23 5.67 11.14
C SER A 50 4.21 6.42 10.25
N SER A 51 4.75 5.75 9.23
CA SER A 51 5.71 6.33 8.29
C SER A 51 5.40 5.86 6.87
N ILE A 52 5.53 6.78 5.91
CA ILE A 52 5.35 6.48 4.49
C ILE A 52 6.33 5.42 3.99
N TYR A 53 7.50 5.30 4.64
CA TYR A 53 8.54 4.33 4.29
C TYR A 53 8.16 2.87 4.63
N GLN A 54 7.10 2.66 5.43
CA GLN A 54 6.58 1.31 5.74
C GLN A 54 5.67 0.75 4.65
N ILE A 55 5.13 1.62 3.77
CA ILE A 55 4.16 1.22 2.76
C ILE A 55 4.72 0.17 1.80
N PRO A 56 5.94 0.32 1.22
CA PRO A 56 6.49 -0.67 0.29
C PRO A 56 6.62 -2.06 0.92
N ALA A 57 7.11 -2.15 2.15
CA ALA A 57 7.23 -3.42 2.87
C ALA A 57 5.85 -4.07 3.12
N LEU A 58 4.83 -3.27 3.47
CA LEU A 58 3.47 -3.78 3.67
C LEU A 58 2.86 -4.32 2.37
N LEU A 59 3.07 -3.63 1.25
CA LEU A 59 2.57 -4.05 -0.05
C LEU A 59 3.29 -5.31 -0.56
N LYS A 60 4.62 -5.37 -0.41
CA LYS A 60 5.42 -6.56 -0.72
C LYS A 60 4.99 -7.77 0.11
N SER A 61 4.72 -7.58 1.41
CA SER A 61 4.28 -8.68 2.29
C SER A 61 2.93 -9.31 1.87
N GLN A 62 2.13 -8.58 1.08
CA GLN A 62 0.88 -9.07 0.51
C GLN A 62 1.00 -9.52 -0.95
N GLY A 63 2.22 -9.52 -1.52
CA GLY A 63 2.50 -10.00 -2.88
C GLY A 63 1.93 -9.12 -3.99
N LEU A 64 1.75 -7.82 -3.73
CA LEU A 64 1.23 -6.89 -4.75
C LEU A 64 2.16 -6.79 -5.96
N ASP A 65 3.46 -6.68 -5.71
CA ASP A 65 4.51 -6.66 -6.72
C ASP A 65 4.49 -7.92 -7.59
N ASP A 66 4.43 -9.10 -6.96
CA ASP A 66 4.32 -10.38 -7.67
C ASP A 66 3.07 -10.46 -8.55
N LEU A 67 1.93 -9.94 -8.08
CA LEU A 67 0.70 -9.90 -8.86
C LEU A 67 0.86 -9.06 -10.13
N VAL A 68 1.50 -7.88 -10.01
CA VAL A 68 1.75 -6.98 -11.14
C VAL A 68 2.71 -7.62 -12.14
N VAL A 69 3.83 -8.17 -11.66
CA VAL A 69 4.83 -8.84 -12.51
C VAL A 69 4.20 -10.00 -13.30
N ARG A 70 3.41 -10.85 -12.63
CA ARG A 70 2.70 -11.96 -13.29
C ARG A 70 1.65 -11.47 -14.28
N ARG A 71 0.92 -10.41 -13.95
CA ARG A 71 -0.15 -9.86 -14.82
C ARG A 71 0.39 -9.32 -16.14
N PHE A 72 1.59 -8.74 -16.11
CA PHE A 72 2.28 -8.19 -17.29
C PHE A 72 3.26 -9.16 -17.94
N TYR A 73 3.34 -10.41 -17.47
CA TYR A 73 4.26 -11.44 -17.97
C TYR A 73 5.73 -11.00 -17.96
N LEU A 74 6.12 -10.27 -16.91
CA LEU A 74 7.50 -9.81 -16.72
C LEU A 74 8.31 -10.85 -15.96
N ASN A 75 9.59 -10.96 -16.30
CA ASN A 75 10.57 -11.73 -15.52
C ASN A 75 11.41 -10.74 -14.72
N CYS A 76 11.03 -10.52 -13.46
CA CYS A 76 11.71 -9.62 -12.54
C CYS A 76 12.29 -10.40 -11.36
N PRO A 77 13.46 -10.00 -10.83
CA PRO A 77 13.92 -10.51 -9.54
C PRO A 77 13.02 -10.01 -8.41
N GLU A 78 13.16 -10.60 -7.22
CA GLU A 78 12.47 -10.13 -6.03
C GLU A 78 12.86 -8.68 -5.71
N ALA A 79 11.88 -7.87 -5.25
CA ALA A 79 12.13 -6.47 -4.93
C ALA A 79 13.14 -6.33 -3.77
N ASP A 80 14.25 -5.62 -4.00
CA ASP A 80 15.19 -5.25 -2.95
C ASP A 80 14.65 -4.04 -2.19
N LEU A 81 14.43 -4.19 -0.88
CA LEU A 81 13.93 -3.13 0.01
C LEU A 81 14.99 -2.66 1.02
N THR A 82 16.26 -3.04 0.84
CA THR A 82 17.35 -2.74 1.79
C THR A 82 17.45 -1.25 2.13
N GLU A 83 17.31 -0.37 1.14
CA GLU A 83 17.35 1.09 1.36
C GLU A 83 16.16 1.59 2.21
N TRP A 84 14.95 1.05 1.98
CA TRP A 84 13.75 1.41 2.74
C TRP A 84 13.86 0.93 4.18
N GLU A 85 14.38 -0.28 4.39
CA GLU A 85 14.65 -0.83 5.72
C GLU A 85 15.67 0.02 6.47
N GLN A 86 16.70 0.53 5.78
CA GLN A 86 17.67 1.43 6.37
C GLN A 86 17.04 2.77 6.80
N VAL A 87 16.15 3.36 5.98
CA VAL A 87 15.44 4.58 6.35
C VAL A 87 14.56 4.35 7.58
N LEU A 88 13.81 3.25 7.61
CA LEU A 88 12.97 2.88 8.76
C LEU A 88 13.80 2.65 10.03
N TYR A 89 14.99 2.06 9.88
CA TYR A 89 15.92 1.87 10.98
C TYR A 89 16.43 3.20 11.53
N GLN A 90 16.83 4.13 10.65
CA GLN A 90 17.29 5.46 11.06
C GLN A 90 16.17 6.30 11.69
N GLU A 91 14.96 6.23 11.14
CA GLU A 91 13.78 6.89 11.69
C GLU A 91 13.43 6.38 13.09
N SER A 92 13.57 5.06 13.31
CA SER A 92 13.31 4.43 14.61
C SER A 92 14.44 4.60 15.62
N ASN A 93 15.66 4.95 15.17
CA ASN A 93 16.86 5.08 16.01
C ASN A 93 17.57 6.43 15.77
N PRO A 94 16.94 7.57 16.10
CA PRO A 94 17.56 8.87 15.94
C PRO A 94 18.76 9.03 16.87
N THR A 95 19.85 9.61 16.36
CA THR A 95 21.07 9.88 17.14
C THR A 95 20.95 11.09 18.07
N GLY A 96 19.92 11.91 17.89
CA GLY A 96 19.66 13.12 18.66
C GLY A 96 18.51 13.93 18.06
N GLU A 97 18.13 15.00 18.74
CA GLU A 97 17.06 15.90 18.32
C GLU A 97 17.63 17.28 17.99
N VAL A 98 17.18 17.87 16.88
CA VAL A 98 17.54 19.24 16.50
C VAL A 98 16.27 20.01 16.12
N THR A 99 16.18 21.25 16.57
CA THR A 99 15.06 22.13 16.24
C THR A 99 15.38 22.92 14.98
N ILE A 100 14.52 22.82 13.96
CA ILE A 100 14.67 23.56 12.69
C ILE A 100 13.49 24.52 12.55
N GLY A 101 13.79 25.82 12.42
CA GLY A 101 12.78 26.84 12.15
C GLY A 101 12.44 26.89 10.66
N MET A 102 11.19 26.59 10.30
CA MET A 102 10.72 26.67 8.92
C MET A 102 9.92 27.97 8.72
N VAL A 103 10.41 28.89 7.87
CA VAL A 103 9.70 30.13 7.52
C VAL A 103 8.93 29.91 6.22
N GLY A 104 7.61 29.82 6.31
CA GLY A 104 6.74 29.64 5.15
C GLY A 104 5.48 30.50 5.24
N LYS A 105 4.96 30.92 4.08
CA LYS A 105 3.70 31.67 3.97
C LYS A 105 2.48 30.82 4.37
N TYR A 106 2.58 29.51 4.19
CA TYR A 106 1.61 28.50 4.62
C TYR A 106 2.39 27.35 5.27
N VAL A 107 2.49 27.37 6.60
CA VAL A 107 3.20 26.36 7.40
C VAL A 107 2.23 25.37 8.08
N GLU A 108 0.92 25.59 7.96
CA GLU A 108 -0.07 24.61 8.37
C GLU A 108 -0.18 23.51 7.31
N LEU A 109 0.56 22.42 7.51
CA LEU A 109 0.21 21.12 6.95
C LEU A 109 -0.84 20.51 7.87
N LYS A 110 -2.13 20.67 7.53
CA LYS A 110 -3.23 19.93 8.16
C LYS A 110 -3.27 18.50 7.67
#